data_AF-A0A2M8WK14-F1
#
_entry.id   AF-A0A2M8WK14-F1
#
_cell.length_a   1.000
_cell.length_b   1.000
_cell.length_c   1.000
_cell.angle_alpha   90.00
_cell.angle_beta   90.00
_cell.angle_gamma   90.00
#
_symmetry.space_group_name_H-M   'P 1'
#
loop_
_entity.id
_entity.type
_entity.pdbx_description
1 polymer ?
#
loop_
_entity_poly.entity_id
_entity_poly.type
_entity_poly.pdbx_seq_one_letter_code
_entity_poly.pdbx_strand_id
1 'polypeptide(L)'
;MALANCIFDLHYHTERHAVDGLIETFDNKCAGGLERAARVLVQSGFTCFIDEINRRSIFVCSPADFEQIAFGEGAERVGEQEVCEAVLWLAEGHFESSDQIDHLADLLKHR
;
A
#
# COMPACT_ATOMS: atom_id res chain seq x y z
N MET A 1 1.26 4.70 7.19
CA MET A 1 2.22 5.58 6.48
C MET A 1 3.35 4.83 5.79
N ALA A 2 4.17 4.04 6.50
CA ALA A 2 5.33 3.34 5.88
C ALA A 2 4.95 2.48 4.65
N LEU A 3 3.82 1.77 4.71
CA LEU A 3 3.28 1.03 3.56
C LEU A 3 3.00 1.95 2.36
N ALA A 4 2.40 3.13 2.59
CA ALA A 4 2.07 4.07 1.52
C ALA A 4 3.34 4.60 0.84
N ASN A 5 4.34 5.01 1.62
CA ASN A 5 5.63 5.47 1.09
C ASN A 5 6.32 4.36 0.29
N CYS A 6 6.42 3.15 0.84
CA CYS A 6 7.06 2.03 0.18
C CYS A 6 6.43 1.73 -1.18
N ILE A 7 5.10 1.74 -1.25
CA ILE A 7 4.36 1.48 -2.50
C ILE A 7 4.54 2.66 -3.48
N PHE A 8 4.44 3.90 -3.00
CA PHE A 8 4.59 5.09 -3.83
C PHE A 8 5.99 5.20 -4.45
N ASP A 9 7.04 4.92 -3.68
CA ASP A 9 8.42 5.10 -4.13
C ASP A 9 8.92 3.97 -5.03
N LEU A 10 8.47 2.73 -4.78
CA LEU A 10 9.06 1.54 -5.41
C LEU A 10 8.15 0.86 -6.45
N HIS A 11 6.83 0.94 -6.28
CA HIS A 11 5.88 0.14 -7.07
C HIS A 11 4.97 0.99 -7.95
N TYR A 12 4.93 2.30 -7.71
CA TYR A 12 4.07 3.22 -8.44
C TYR A 12 4.69 3.60 -9.78
N HIS A 13 3.90 3.49 -10.84
CA HIS A 13 4.33 3.84 -12.19
C HIS A 13 3.19 4.46 -13.00
N THR A 14 3.56 5.27 -14.00
CA THR A 14 2.60 5.81 -14.95
C THR A 14 2.27 4.78 -16.03
N GLU A 15 0.99 4.55 -16.30
CA GLU A 15 0.51 3.78 -17.44
C GLU A 15 -0.59 4.52 -18.21
N ARG A 16 -0.90 4.06 -19.43
CA ARG A 16 -1.96 4.65 -20.25
C ARG A 16 -3.25 3.85 -20.13
N HIS A 17 -4.23 4.41 -19.43
CA HIS A 17 -5.59 3.90 -19.34
C HIS A 17 -6.41 4.27 -20.58
N ALA A 18 -7.31 3.36 -20.99
CA ALA A 18 -8.11 3.54 -22.20
C ALA A 18 -9.14 4.68 -22.10
N VAL A 19 -9.62 4.97 -20.88
CA VAL A 19 -10.66 5.99 -20.63
C VAL A 19 -10.05 7.25 -20.02
N ASP A 20 -9.19 7.09 -19.01
CA ASP A 20 -8.73 8.20 -18.16
C ASP A 20 -7.39 8.82 -18.60
N GLY A 21 -6.80 8.31 -19.68
CA GLY A 21 -5.52 8.81 -20.19
C GLY A 21 -4.33 8.30 -19.37
N LEU A 22 -3.38 9.15 -19.03
CA LEU A 22 -2.26 8.73 -18.18
C LEU A 22 -2.73 8.63 -16.74
N ILE A 23 -2.62 7.44 -16.18
CA ILE A 23 -2.90 7.17 -14.76
C ILE A 23 -1.60 6.75 -14.10
N GLU A 24 -1.45 7.12 -12.84
CA GLU A 24 -0.40 6.59 -12.01
C GLU A 24 -1.00 5.49 -11.13
N THR A 25 -0.42 4.31 -11.18
CA THR A 25 -1.00 3.08 -10.62
C THR A 25 0.10 2.15 -10.14
N PHE A 26 -0.28 1.13 -9.37
CA PHE A 26 0.56 -0.03 -9.13
C PHE A 26 -0.26 -1.32 -9.27
N ASP A 27 0.40 -2.36 -9.77
CA ASP A 27 -0.17 -3.71 -9.85
C ASP A 27 0.07 -4.42 -8.52
N ASN A 28 -1.00 -4.71 -7.80
CA ASN A 28 -0.95 -5.44 -6.53
C ASN A 28 -0.94 -6.98 -6.72
N LYS A 29 -0.99 -7.43 -7.98
CA LYS A 29 -0.77 -8.80 -8.49
C LYS A 29 -1.65 -9.91 -7.91
N CYS A 30 -2.76 -9.59 -7.24
CA CYS A 30 -3.76 -10.54 -6.70
C CYS A 30 -3.19 -11.71 -5.85
N ALA A 31 -1.93 -11.63 -5.42
CA ALA A 31 -1.28 -12.66 -4.62
C ALA A 31 -0.05 -12.12 -3.89
N GLY A 32 -0.01 -12.29 -2.57
CA GLY A 32 1.17 -12.04 -1.74
C GLY A 32 1.16 -10.70 -1.00
N GLY A 33 2.36 -10.15 -0.76
CA GLY A 33 2.55 -8.97 0.10
C GLY A 33 1.93 -7.68 -0.45
N LEU A 34 1.98 -7.46 -1.78
CA LEU A 34 1.42 -6.26 -2.41
C LEU A 34 -0.11 -6.20 -2.31
N GLU A 35 -0.81 -7.33 -2.40
CA GLU A 35 -2.28 -7.37 -2.25
C GLU A 35 -2.70 -6.95 -0.83
N ARG A 36 -2.00 -7.47 0.19
CA ARG A 36 -2.28 -7.12 1.60
C ARG A 36 -2.00 -5.65 1.87
N ALA A 37 -0.87 -5.14 1.39
CA ALA A 37 -0.55 -3.72 1.46
C ALA A 37 -1.63 -2.87 0.77
N ALA A 38 -2.07 -3.25 -0.44
CA ALA A 38 -3.13 -2.55 -1.16
C ALA A 38 -4.45 -2.52 -0.39
N ARG A 39 -4.86 -3.63 0.25
CA ARG A 39 -6.08 -3.67 1.08
C ARG A 39 -6.00 -2.72 2.28
N VAL A 40 -4.89 -2.73 3.01
CA VAL A 40 -4.66 -1.80 4.13
C VAL A 40 -4.72 -0.36 3.65
N LEU A 41 -4.10 -0.04 2.51
CA LEU A 41 -4.10 1.29 1.94
C LEU A 41 -5.48 1.74 1.47
N VAL A 42 -6.29 0.83 0.90
CA VAL A 42 -7.68 1.11 0.51
C VAL A 42 -8.54 1.39 1.73
N GLN A 43 -8.49 0.54 2.76
CA GLN A 43 -9.29 0.73 3.97
C GLN A 43 -8.92 2.03 4.72
N SER A 44 -7.63 2.36 4.73
CA SER A 44 -7.10 3.58 5.34
C SER A 44 -7.44 4.84 4.54
N GLY A 45 -7.80 4.72 3.26
CA GLY A 45 -8.15 5.84 2.38
C GLY A 45 -6.98 6.41 1.56
N PHE A 46 -5.82 5.74 1.49
CA PHE A 46 -4.71 6.17 0.65
C PHE A 46 -4.98 5.91 -0.84
N THR A 47 -5.62 4.77 -1.13
CA THR A 47 -5.78 4.26 -2.49
C THR A 47 -7.20 3.78 -2.76
N CYS A 48 -7.55 3.57 -4.04
CA CYS A 48 -8.74 2.81 -4.44
C CYS A 48 -8.40 1.79 -5.52
N PHE A 49 -9.24 0.75 -5.67
CA PHE A 49 -9.12 -0.20 -6.78
C PHE A 49 -9.78 0.37 -8.04
N ILE A 50 -9.15 0.13 -9.20
CA ILE A 50 -9.65 0.62 -10.50
C ILE A 50 -10.18 -0.48 -11.42
N ASP A 51 -10.18 -1.74 -10.95
CA ASP A 51 -10.79 -2.85 -11.66
C ASP A 51 -11.60 -3.75 -10.72
N GLU A 52 -12.55 -4.47 -11.29
CA GLU A 52 -13.53 -5.30 -10.53
C GLU A 52 -12.88 -6.50 -9.82
N ILE A 53 -11.66 -6.83 -10.20
CA ILE A 53 -10.87 -7.94 -9.67
C ILE A 53 -9.78 -7.46 -8.69
N ASN A 54 -9.77 -6.16 -8.37
CA ASN A 54 -8.92 -5.51 -7.39
C ASN A 54 -7.41 -5.76 -7.59
N ARG A 55 -6.94 -5.90 -8.83
CA ARG A 55 -5.52 -6.13 -9.14
C ARG A 55 -4.70 -4.85 -9.27
N ARG A 56 -5.36 -3.72 -9.52
CA ARG A 56 -4.71 -2.42 -9.69
C ARG A 56 -5.29 -1.40 -8.73
N SER A 57 -4.40 -0.56 -8.24
CA SER A 57 -4.73 0.49 -7.28
C SER A 57 -4.11 1.81 -7.72
N ILE A 58 -4.85 2.89 -7.51
CA ILE A 58 -4.36 4.27 -7.68
C ILE A 58 -4.35 4.96 -6.33
N PHE A 59 -3.45 5.93 -6.14
CA PHE A 59 -3.53 6.83 -4.99
C PHE A 59 -4.65 7.84 -5.22
N VAL A 60 -5.43 8.10 -4.17
CA VAL A 60 -6.49 9.14 -4.16
C VAL A 60 -6.06 10.40 -3.41
N CYS A 61 -4.80 10.44 -2.97
CA CYS A 61 -4.18 11.52 -2.23
C CYS A 61 -2.72 11.68 -2.66
N SER A 62 -2.13 12.84 -2.39
CA SER A 62 -0.71 13.08 -2.69
C SER A 62 0.18 12.69 -1.49
N PRO A 63 1.50 12.48 -1.69
CA PRO A 63 2.42 12.25 -0.58
C PRO A 63 2.38 13.32 0.52
N ALA A 64 2.00 14.57 0.18
CA ALA A 64 1.84 15.65 1.16
C ALA A 64 0.69 15.41 2.13
N ASP A 65 -0.29 14.58 1.76
CA ASP A 65 -1.48 14.27 2.56
C ASP A 65 -1.30 12.98 3.39
N PHE A 66 -0.22 12.23 3.18
CA PHE A 66 -0.07 10.89 3.75
C PHE A 66 -0.10 10.87 5.27
N GLU A 67 0.48 11.88 5.91
CA GLU A 67 0.45 12.01 7.36
C GLU A 67 -0.98 12.20 7.86
N GLN A 68 -1.75 13.09 7.24
CA GLN A 68 -3.15 13.32 7.58
C GLN A 68 -3.99 12.05 7.42
N ILE A 69 -3.79 11.28 6.33
CA ILE A 69 -4.52 10.03 6.12
C ILE A 69 -4.13 8.98 7.15
N ALA A 70 -2.83 8.88 7.51
CA ALA A 70 -2.34 7.92 8.49
C ALA A 70 -2.91 8.12 9.90
N PHE A 71 -3.30 9.35 10.24
CA PHE A 71 -3.94 9.71 11.51
C PHE A 71 -5.45 9.97 11.37
N GLY A 72 -6.04 9.62 10.22
CA GLY A 72 -7.46 9.80 9.95
C GLY A 72 -8.31 8.62 10.45
N GLU A 73 -9.63 8.85 10.52
CA GLU A 73 -10.59 7.82 10.96
C GLU A 73 -10.52 6.52 10.14
N GLY A 74 -10.16 6.60 8.85
CA GLY A 74 -9.98 5.43 7.99
C GLY A 74 -8.87 4.52 8.50
N ALA A 75 -7.71 5.10 8.83
CA ALA A 75 -6.56 4.36 9.33
C ALA A 75 -6.81 3.79 10.74
N GLU A 76 -7.51 4.52 11.62
CA GLU A 76 -7.86 4.04 12.96
C GLU A 76 -8.78 2.80 12.96
N ARG A 77 -9.59 2.64 11.90
CA ARG A 77 -10.48 1.48 11.74
C ARG A 77 -9.76 0.24 11.23
N VAL A 78 -8.56 0.37 10.67
CA VAL A 78 -7.77 -0.78 10.22
C VAL A 78 -7.19 -1.48 11.44
N GLY A 79 -7.37 -2.79 11.52
CA GLY A 79 -6.87 -3.56 12.66
C GLY A 79 -5.34 -3.55 12.71
N GLU A 80 -4.76 -3.35 13.91
CA GLU A 80 -3.31 -3.39 14.12
C GLU A 80 -2.68 -4.66 13.53
N GLN A 81 -3.33 -5.81 13.75
CA GLN A 81 -2.87 -7.08 13.20
C GLN A 81 -2.80 -7.08 11.67
N GLU A 82 -3.79 -6.49 10.99
CA GLU A 82 -3.82 -6.43 9.52
C GLU A 82 -2.67 -5.57 8.98
N VAL A 83 -2.38 -4.45 9.66
CA VAL A 83 -1.23 -3.61 9.33
C VAL A 83 0.09 -4.35 9.55
N CYS A 84 0.26 -5.02 10.70
CA CYS A 84 1.46 -5.79 11.02
C CYS A 84 1.68 -6.92 10.01
N GLU A 85 0.62 -7.66 9.66
CA GLU A 85 0.71 -8.71 8.65
C GLU A 85 1.09 -8.15 7.27
N ALA A 86 0.53 -7.01 6.87
CA ALA A 86 0.90 -6.36 5.60
C ALA A 86 2.39 -5.96 5.59
N VAL A 87 2.91 -5.43 6.69
CA VAL A 87 4.34 -5.08 6.84
C VAL A 87 5.22 -6.33 6.72
N LEU A 88 4.92 -7.39 7.48
CA LEU A 88 5.71 -8.63 7.45
C LEU A 88 5.71 -9.27 6.06
N TRP A 89 4.55 -9.37 5.43
CA TRP A 89 4.42 -9.96 4.10
C TRP A 89 5.09 -9.13 3.00
N LEU A 90 5.13 -7.81 3.15
CA LEU A 90 5.81 -6.96 2.20
C LEU A 90 7.34 -7.09 2.33
N ALA A 91 7.86 -7.21 3.56
CA ALA A 91 9.29 -7.43 3.82
C ALA A 91 9.77 -8.84 3.43
N GLU A 92 8.95 -9.88 3.65
CA GLU A 92 9.31 -11.27 3.36
C GLU A 92 8.98 -11.72 1.94
N GLY A 93 8.19 -10.93 1.22
CA GLY A 93 7.72 -11.24 -0.12
C GLY A 93 8.83 -11.27 -1.17
N HIS A 94 8.48 -11.69 -2.38
CA HIS A 94 9.37 -11.62 -3.55
C HIS A 94 9.43 -10.22 -4.18
N PHE A 95 9.07 -9.18 -3.44
CA PHE A 95 8.96 -7.81 -3.94
C PHE A 95 9.94 -6.91 -3.21
N GLU A 96 10.40 -5.86 -3.89
CA GLU A 96 11.26 -4.86 -3.26
C GLU A 96 10.48 -4.13 -2.14
N SER A 97 11.01 -4.19 -0.93
CA SER A 97 10.57 -3.40 0.22
C SER A 97 11.56 -2.24 0.45
N SER A 98 11.12 -1.23 1.20
CA SER A 98 12.01 -0.17 1.68
C SER A 98 12.68 -0.57 2.98
N ASP A 99 13.86 0.00 3.28
CA ASP A 99 14.57 -0.17 4.55
C ASP A 99 13.66 0.07 5.77
N GLN A 100 12.70 0.99 5.65
CA GLN A 100 11.72 1.27 6.71
C GLN A 100 10.77 0.10 6.94
N ILE A 101 10.29 -0.56 5.88
CA ILE A 101 9.44 -1.75 5.98
C ILE A 101 10.23 -2.91 6.60
N ASP A 102 11.47 -3.12 6.17
CA ASP A 102 12.33 -4.19 6.70
C ASP A 102 12.61 -3.99 8.21
N HIS A 103 12.95 -2.76 8.60
CA HIS A 103 13.16 -2.43 10.00
C HIS A 103 11.90 -2.66 10.86
N LEU A 104 10.73 -2.27 10.37
CA LEU A 104 9.46 -2.51 11.08
C LEU A 104 9.15 -4.01 11.17
N ALA A 105 9.41 -4.78 10.13
CA ALA A 105 9.22 -6.23 10.14
C ALA A 105 10.11 -6.91 11.19
N ASP A 106 11.37 -6.49 11.31
CA ASP A 106 12.30 -7.00 12.33
C ASP A 106 11.82 -6.68 13.75
N LEU A 107 11.34 -5.47 14.00
CA LEU A 107 10.76 -5.10 15.30
C LEU A 107 9.53 -5.96 15.64
N LEU A 108 8.67 -6.25 14.66
CA LEU A 108 7.47 -7.06 14.86
C LEU A 108 7.79 -8.52 15.15
N LYS A 109 8.87 -9.08 14.57
CA LYS A 109 9.31 -10.46 14.83
C LYS A 109 9.90 -10.66 16.23
N HIS A 110 10.33 -9.58 16.88
CA HIS A 110 10.93 -9.59 18.22
C HIS A 110 10.00 -9.08 19.31
N ARG A 111 8.71 -8.91 19.00
CA ARG A 111 7.64 -8.55 19.93
C ARG A 111 6.95 -9.79 20.50
#